data_AF-A0A9W6YHQ1-F1
#
_entry.id   AF-A0A9W6YHQ1-F1
#
_cell.length_a   1.000
_cell.length_b   1.000
_cell.length_c   1.000
_cell.angle_alpha   90.00
_cell.angle_beta   90.00
_cell.angle_gamma   90.00
#
_symmetry.space_group_name_H-M   'P 1'
#
loop_
_entity.id
_entity.type
_entity.pdbx_description
1 polymer ?
#
loop_
_entity_poly.entity_id
_entity_poly.type
_entity_poly.pdbx_seq_one_letter_code
_entity_poly.pdbx_strand_id
1 'polypeptide(L)' 'MFAYELEGLKRLNIQAIKWGSSYRVKVRGRTGTMVYVSNVSRPINQRLVAKQYNLSTETLEKHLSPDYKADPKA' A
#
# COMPACT_ATOMS: atom_id res chain seq x y z
N MET A 1 0.96 2.35 -10.26
CA MET A 1 1.41 1.41 -9.21
C MET A 1 2.31 0.39 -9.88
N PHE A 2 3.50 0.19 -9.34
CA PHE A 2 4.46 -0.80 -9.83
C PHE A 2 4.06 -2.22 -9.38
N ALA A 3 4.62 -3.24 -10.04
CA ALA A 3 4.34 -4.64 -9.73
C ALA A 3 4.75 -5.02 -8.29
N TYR A 4 5.92 -4.55 -7.85
CA TYR A 4 6.41 -4.81 -6.48
C TYR A 4 5.54 -4.13 -5.40
N GLU A 5 5.00 -2.93 -5.67
CA GLU A 5 4.05 -2.28 -4.76
C GLU A 5 2.79 -3.14 -4.63
N LEU A 6 2.27 -3.65 -5.76
CA LEU A 6 1.07 -4.48 -5.76
C LEU A 6 1.28 -5.80 -5.00
N GLU A 7 2.45 -6.43 -5.15
CA GLU A 7 2.82 -7.61 -4.36
C GLU A 7 2.96 -7.30 -2.87
N GLY A 8 3.60 -6.19 -2.51
CA GLY A 8 3.71 -5.73 -1.12
C GLY A 8 2.36 -5.52 -0.46
N LEU A 9 1.42 -4.90 -1.18
CA LEU A 9 0.02 -4.74 -0.71
C LEU A 9 -0.68 -6.10 -0.53
N LYS A 10 -0.50 -7.04 -1.47
CA LYS A 10 -1.07 -8.39 -1.35
C LYS A 10 -0.54 -9.13 -0.12
N ARG A 11 0.76 -9.02 0.18
CA ARG A 11 1.38 -9.63 1.38
C ARG A 11 0.80 -9.09 2.68
N LEU A 12 0.41 -7.82 2.68
CA LEU A 12 -0.23 -7.15 3.82
C LEU A 12 -1.76 -7.31 3.85
N ASN A 13 -2.32 -8.15 2.98
CA ASN A 13 -3.76 -8.34 2.81
C ASN A 13 -4.51 -7.03 2.50
N ILE A 14 -3.85 -6.10 1.82
CA ILE A 14 -4.41 -4.81 1.41
C ILE A 14 -5.00 -4.95 0.01
N GLN A 15 -6.30 -4.68 -0.11
CA GLN A 15 -7.01 -4.78 -1.38
C GLN A 15 -6.70 -3.58 -2.29
N ALA A 16 -6.03 -3.86 -3.41
CA ALA A 16 -5.85 -2.93 -4.51
C ALA A 16 -6.89 -3.18 -5.61
N ILE A 17 -7.55 -2.12 -6.07
CA ILE A 17 -8.58 -2.16 -7.09
C ILE A 17 -7.96 -1.81 -8.44
N LYS A 18 -8.26 -2.60 -9.48
CA LYS A 18 -7.85 -2.28 -10.85
C LYS A 18 -8.66 -1.10 -11.36
N TRP A 19 -7.97 -0.06 -11.82
CA TRP A 19 -8.54 1.19 -12.33
C TRP A 19 -7.91 1.51 -13.69
N GLY A 20 -8.55 1.05 -14.76
CA GLY A 20 -7.99 1.13 -16.11
C GLY A 20 -6.68 0.33 -16.21
N SER A 21 -5.59 1.01 -16.60
CA SER A 21 -4.24 0.45 -16.72
C SER A 21 -3.42 0.47 -15.42
N SER A 22 -3.96 0.98 -14.30
CA SER A 22 -3.23 1.06 -13.02
C SER A 22 -4.06 0.46 -11.87
N TYR A 23 -3.42 0.19 -10.74
CA TYR A 23 -4.08 -0.18 -9.49
C TYR A 23 -4.18 1.01 -8.54
N ARG A 24 -5.21 1.00 -7.68
CA ARG A 24 -5.43 2.01 -6.63
C ARG A 24 -5.91 1.36 -5.33
N VAL A 25 -5.48 1.89 -4.19
CA VAL A 25 -5.99 1.49 -2.86
C VAL A 25 -7.04 2.49 -2.41
N LYS A 26 -8.17 1.99 -1.91
CA LYS A 26 -9.23 2.82 -1.34
C LYS A 26 -8.89 3.12 0.12
N VAL A 27 -8.67 4.39 0.47
CA VAL A 27 -8.30 4.81 1.83
C VAL A 27 -9.19 5.96 2.30
N ARG A 28 -9.33 6.12 3.62
CA ARG A 28 -10.00 7.28 4.19
C ARG A 28 -9.02 8.46 4.27
N GLY A 29 -9.34 9.53 3.55
CA GLY A 29 -8.56 10.77 3.54
C GLY A 29 -8.67 11.55 4.85
N ARG A 30 -7.90 12.63 4.96
CA ARG A 30 -7.83 13.49 6.16
C ARG A 30 -9.18 14.10 6.55
N THR A 31 -10.04 14.39 5.56
CA THR A 31 -11.38 14.95 5.73
C THR A 31 -12.46 13.90 6.00
N GLY A 32 -12.09 12.62 6.13
CA GLY A 32 -13.04 11.52 6.33
C GLY A 32 -13.67 10.97 5.05
N THR A 33 -13.42 11.59 3.89
CA THR A 33 -13.86 11.12 2.56
C THR A 33 -13.02 9.95 2.06
N MET A 34 -13.64 9.01 1.33
CA MET A 34 -12.89 7.93 0.67
C MET A 34 -12.15 8.46 -0.55
N VAL A 35 -10.86 8.17 -0.65
CA VAL A 35 -9.99 8.54 -1.78
C VAL A 35 -9.28 7.31 -2.32
N TYR A 36 -8.88 7.37 -3.60
CA TYR A 36 -8.20 6.27 -4.29
C TYR A 36 -6.76 6.65 -4.58
N VAL A 37 -5.80 5.96 -3.95
CA VAL A 37 -4.37 6.26 -4.06
C VAL A 37 -3.64 5.26 -4.97
N SER A 38 -2.88 5.75 -5.95
CA SER A 38 -2.19 4.92 -6.96
C SER A 38 -0.70 4.72 -6.73
N ASN A 39 -0.02 5.64 -6.05
CA ASN A 39 1.41 5.61 -5.75
C ASN A 39 1.57 5.49 -4.23
N VAL A 40 1.54 4.26 -3.74
CA VAL A 40 1.55 3.98 -2.30
C VAL A 40 2.92 4.15 -1.69
N SER A 41 4.01 4.14 -2.47
CA SER A 41 5.35 4.49 -1.98
C SER A 41 5.50 5.95 -1.56
N ARG A 42 4.59 6.88 -1.93
CA ARG A 42 4.66 8.27 -1.43
C ARG A 42 4.39 8.29 0.08
N PRO A 43 5.22 8.95 0.91
CA PRO A 43 5.07 8.95 2.37
C PRO A 43 3.68 9.38 2.86
N ILE A 44 3.06 10.36 2.19
CA ILE A 44 1.71 10.82 2.53
C ILE A 44 0.65 9.73 2.29
N ASN A 45 0.80 8.95 1.21
CA ASN A 45 -0.11 7.86 0.89
C ASN A 45 0.14 6.65 1.78
N GLN A 46 1.41 6.36 2.11
CA GLN A 46 1.77 5.34 3.10
C GLN A 46 1.07 5.60 4.42
N ARG A 47 1.11 6.84 4.94
CA ARG A 47 0.43 7.20 6.19
C ARG A 47 -1.08 6.98 6.13
N LEU A 48 -1.71 7.29 4.99
CA LEU A 48 -3.15 7.07 4.81
C LEU A 48 -3.50 5.58 4.76
N VAL A 49 -2.73 4.79 4.04
CA VAL A 49 -2.90 3.33 3.95
C VAL A 49 -2.62 2.68 5.31
N ALA A 50 -1.50 2.99 5.95
CA ALA A 50 -1.12 2.51 7.26
C ALA A 50 -2.22 2.77 8.30
N LYS A 51 -2.76 4.00 8.33
CA LYS A 51 -3.87 4.36 9.23
C LYS A 51 -5.16 3.60 8.92
N GLN A 52 -5.50 3.40 7.64
CA GLN A 52 -6.71 2.68 7.22
C GLN A 52 -6.67 1.20 7.62
N TYR A 53 -5.50 0.56 7.50
CA TYR A 53 -5.31 -0.87 7.72
C TYR A 53 -4.72 -1.19 9.11
N ASN A 54 -4.57 -0.19 9.98
CA ASN A 54 -3.98 -0.31 11.31
C ASN A 54 -2.58 -0.97 11.30
N LEU A 55 -1.74 -0.53 10.37
CA LEU A 55 -0.35 -0.98 10.21
C LEU A 55 0.60 0.16 10.57
N SER A 56 1.84 -0.16 10.94
CA SER A 56 2.89 0.86 11.03
C SER A 56 3.34 1.28 9.64
N THR A 57 3.79 2.53 9.51
CA THR A 57 4.37 3.02 8.25
C THR A 57 5.65 2.27 7.88
N GLU A 58 6.45 1.86 8.88
CA GLU A 58 7.67 1.06 8.66
C GLU A 58 7.36 -0.33 8.08
N THR A 59 6.35 -1.03 8.60
CA THR A 59 5.93 -2.32 8.05
C THR A 59 5.45 -2.15 6.61
N LEU A 60 4.66 -1.10 6.33
CA LEU A 60 4.19 -0.82 4.99
C LEU A 60 5.37 -0.49 4.05
N GLU A 61 6.30 0.36 4.47
CA GLU A 61 7.49 0.73 3.71
C GLU A 61 8.38 -0.47 3.41
N LYS A 62 8.65 -1.32 4.42
CA LYS A 62 9.42 -2.54 4.27
C LYS A 62 8.81 -3.42 3.17
N HIS A 63 7.52 -3.71 3.26
CA HIS A 63 6.84 -4.60 2.30
C HIS A 63 6.65 -3.99 0.90
N LEU A 64 6.62 -2.66 0.77
CA LEU A 64 6.53 -1.95 -0.50
C LEU A 64 7.91 -1.67 -1.12
N SER A 65 9.01 -1.96 -0.43
CA SER A 65 10.35 -1.73 -0.95
C SER A 65 10.65 -2.71 -2.09
N PRO A 66 11.26 -2.25 -3.20
CA PRO A 66 11.71 -3.13 -4.28
C PRO A 66 12.77 -4.14 -3.78
N ASP A 67 13.52 -3.77 -2.73
CA ASP A 67 14.53 -4.61 -2.09
C ASP A 67 13.94 -5.56 -1.03
N TYR A 68 12.61 -5.63 -0.90
CA TYR A 68 11.98 -6.57 0.03
C TYR A 68 12.28 -8.00 -0.41
N LYS A 69 13.29 -8.58 0.24
CA LYS A 69 13.48 -10.01 0.27
C LYS A 69 12.44 -10.54 1.25
N ALA A 70 11.38 -11.16 0.72
CA ALA A 70 10.54 -12.00 1.55
C ALA A 70 11.48 -13.03 2.16
N ASP A 71 11.67 -12.99 3.48
CA ASP A 71 12.51 -13.96 4.17
C ASP A 71 12.04 -15.35 3.72
N PRO A 72 12.90 -16.15 3.04
CA PRO A 72 12.53 -17.46 2.60
C PRO A 72 12.50 -18.35 3.84
N LYS A 73 11.33 -18.38 4.50
CA LYS A 73 10.97 -19.15 5.71
C LYS A 73 11.20 -18.43 7.04
N ALA A 74 10.12 -18.33 7.80
CA ALA A 74 10.09 -18.76 9.20
C ALA A 74 9.01 -19.83 9.30
#